data_AF-A0A072STC9-F1
#
_entry.id   AF-A0A072STC9-F1
#
_cell.length_a   1.000
_cell.length_b   1.000
_cell.length_c   1.000
_cell.angle_alpha   90.00
_cell.angle_beta   90.00
_cell.angle_gamma   90.00
#
_symmetry.space_group_name_H-M   'P 1'
#
loop_
_entity.id
_entity.type
_entity.pdbx_description
1 polymer ?
#
loop_
_entity_poly.entity_id
_entity_poly.type
_entity_poly.pdbx_seq_one_letter_code
_entity_poly.pdbx_strand_id
1 'polypeptide(L)'
;MRILFSHFLVACAGLATHASCFAYDCNDSDLYQNGQHELALVRQTNSAQLARAVEFVQKAKGVDFNAALQEVMQTAGSPSQTRIYDDQLNELGAKIKEAKHDSPQACEELLKLQRQHAHVGQEKIGFIVKLVTGEDSAAR
;
A
#
# COMPACT_ATOMS: atom_id res chain seq x y z
N MET A 1 -77.76 25.75 -3.17
CA MET A 1 -76.59 25.58 -4.07
C MET A 1 -75.39 25.21 -3.20
N ARG A 2 -74.89 23.98 -3.35
CA ARG A 2 -73.80 23.37 -2.56
C ARG A 2 -72.44 23.89 -3.02
N ILE A 3 -71.51 24.21 -2.11
CA ILE A 3 -70.06 23.87 -2.15
C ILE A 3 -69.55 23.91 -0.69
N LEU A 4 -69.55 22.82 0.08
CA LEU A 4 -68.50 21.79 0.26
C LEU A 4 -67.17 22.28 0.88
N PHE A 5 -66.99 21.89 2.14
CA PHE A 5 -65.75 21.77 2.89
C PHE A 5 -64.62 21.14 2.07
N SER A 6 -63.37 21.58 2.27
CA SER A 6 -62.29 20.70 2.74
C SER A 6 -60.99 21.46 2.96
N HIS A 7 -60.43 21.25 4.15
CA HIS A 7 -59.06 21.58 4.52
C HIS A 7 -58.08 20.82 3.63
N PHE A 8 -57.09 21.52 3.07
CA PHE A 8 -55.85 20.91 2.60
C PHE A 8 -54.67 21.68 3.20
N LEU A 9 -54.39 21.36 4.47
CA LEU A 9 -53.05 21.46 5.02
C LEU A 9 -52.21 20.40 4.30
N VAL A 10 -51.47 20.81 3.28
CA VAL A 10 -50.44 19.97 2.67
C VAL A 10 -49.26 19.95 3.65
N ALA A 11 -49.32 19.01 4.59
CA ALA A 11 -48.18 18.59 5.35
C ALA A 11 -47.18 17.96 4.38
N CYS A 12 -46.05 18.64 4.13
CA CYS A 12 -44.86 18.03 3.53
C CYS A 12 -44.23 17.05 4.53
N ALA A 13 -44.93 15.96 4.80
CA ALA A 13 -44.38 14.76 5.42
C ALA A 13 -44.19 13.75 4.29
N GLY A 14 -43.01 13.77 3.68
CA GLY A 14 -42.74 12.95 2.50
C GLY A 14 -41.25 12.74 2.30
N LEU A 15 -40.75 11.71 2.98
CA LEU A 15 -39.48 11.02 2.71
C LEU A 15 -38.23 11.85 3.02
N ALA A 16 -37.87 11.87 4.31
CA ALA A 16 -36.48 11.63 4.67
C ALA A 16 -36.07 10.30 4.03
N THR A 17 -35.58 10.37 2.79
CA THR A 17 -34.78 9.30 2.22
C THR A 17 -33.65 9.09 3.21
N HIS A 18 -33.78 8.03 4.00
CA HIS A 18 -32.66 7.45 4.68
C HIS A 18 -31.78 6.98 3.52
N ALA A 19 -30.93 7.88 3.02
CA ALA A 19 -29.71 7.48 2.37
C ALA A 19 -28.97 6.72 3.48
N SER A 20 -29.28 5.44 3.58
CA SER A 20 -28.37 4.48 4.17
C SER A 20 -27.07 4.75 3.42
N CYS A 21 -26.16 5.49 4.05
CA CYS A 21 -24.76 5.49 3.66
C CYS A 21 -24.32 4.05 3.84
N PHE A 22 -24.61 3.21 2.84
CA PHE A 22 -23.90 1.97 2.65
C PHE A 22 -22.47 2.43 2.41
N ALA A 23 -21.69 2.43 3.50
CA ALA A 23 -20.25 2.56 3.38
C ALA A 23 -19.85 1.42 2.46
N TYR A 24 -19.47 1.77 1.24
CA TYR A 24 -18.96 0.80 0.29
C TYR A 24 -17.70 0.18 0.93
N ASP A 25 -17.68 -1.14 1.11
CA ASP A 25 -16.51 -1.84 1.59
C ASP A 25 -15.69 -2.29 0.38
N CYS A 26 -14.44 -1.85 0.28
CA CYS A 26 -13.55 -2.29 -0.78
C CYS A 26 -13.39 -3.82 -0.79
N ASN A 27 -13.58 -4.49 0.35
CA ASN A 27 -13.52 -5.95 0.44
C ASN A 27 -14.67 -6.65 -0.28
N ASP A 28 -15.75 -5.96 -0.65
CA ASP A 28 -16.83 -6.56 -1.45
C ASP A 28 -16.45 -6.67 -2.95
N SER A 29 -15.31 -6.08 -3.37
CA SER A 29 -14.81 -6.13 -4.74
C SER A 29 -13.77 -7.22 -4.94
N ASP A 30 -14.06 -8.20 -5.81
CA ASP A 30 -13.10 -9.24 -6.23
C ASP A 30 -11.80 -8.63 -6.76
N LEU A 31 -11.89 -7.51 -7.49
CA LEU A 31 -10.72 -6.83 -8.05
C LEU A 31 -9.82 -6.30 -6.92
N TYR A 32 -10.43 -5.71 -5.90
CA TYR A 32 -9.70 -5.22 -4.73
C TYR A 32 -9.07 -6.37 -3.94
N GLN A 33 -9.82 -7.44 -3.68
CA GLN A 33 -9.31 -8.63 -2.98
C GLN A 33 -8.13 -9.29 -3.72
N ASN A 34 -8.27 -9.51 -5.03
CA ASN A 34 -7.20 -10.05 -5.87
C ASN A 34 -5.97 -9.13 -5.84
N GLY A 35 -6.19 -7.81 -5.91
CA GLY A 35 -5.14 -6.82 -5.75
C GLY A 35 -4.42 -6.91 -4.39
N GLN A 36 -5.14 -7.10 -3.30
CA GLN A 36 -4.52 -7.32 -1.98
C GLN A 36 -3.69 -8.61 -1.94
N HIS A 37 -4.17 -9.68 -2.59
CA HIS A 37 -3.42 -10.93 -2.69
C HIS A 37 -2.10 -10.76 -3.44
N GLU A 38 -2.13 -10.06 -4.59
CA GLU A 38 -0.91 -9.70 -5.33
C GLU A 38 0.07 -8.90 -4.45
N LEU A 39 -0.43 -7.90 -3.72
CA LEU A 39 0.39 -7.09 -2.81
C LEU A 39 0.99 -7.93 -1.67
N ALA A 40 0.28 -8.95 -1.18
CA ALA A 40 0.81 -9.88 -0.18
C ALA A 40 1.95 -10.74 -0.75
N LEU A 41 1.82 -11.24 -1.99
CA LEU A 41 2.87 -11.97 -2.68
C LEU A 41 4.11 -11.09 -2.92
N VAL A 42 3.92 -9.82 -3.26
CA VAL A 42 5.01 -8.84 -3.37
C VAL A 42 5.74 -8.68 -2.04
N ARG A 43 5.03 -8.53 -0.93
CA ARG A 43 5.63 -8.44 0.41
C ARG A 43 6.43 -9.70 0.76
N GLN A 44 5.89 -10.88 0.46
CA GLN A 44 6.58 -12.16 0.68
C GLN A 44 7.87 -12.24 -0.13
N THR A 45 7.81 -11.86 -1.41
CA THR A 45 8.98 -11.83 -2.30
C THR A 45 10.07 -10.89 -1.78
N ASN A 46 9.66 -9.71 -1.31
CA ASN A 46 10.54 -8.71 -0.72
C ASN A 46 11.25 -9.22 0.55
N SER A 47 10.52 -9.90 1.43
CA SER A 47 11.10 -10.54 2.61
C SER A 47 12.12 -11.62 2.23
N ALA A 48 11.83 -12.44 1.21
CA ALA A 48 12.76 -13.46 0.73
C ALA A 48 14.05 -12.85 0.14
N GLN A 49 13.94 -11.74 -0.60
CA GLN A 49 15.11 -11.03 -1.12
C GLN A 49 16.01 -10.48 -0.01
N LEU A 50 15.42 -9.84 1.01
CA LEU A 50 16.18 -9.38 2.17
C LEU A 50 16.82 -10.54 2.93
N ALA A 51 16.10 -11.66 3.11
CA ALA A 51 16.67 -12.86 3.75
C ALA A 51 17.89 -13.38 2.99
N ARG A 52 17.88 -13.33 1.65
CA ARG A 52 19.02 -13.71 0.82
C ARG A 52 20.22 -12.76 1.01
N ALA A 53 20.00 -11.46 1.13
CA ALA A 53 21.05 -10.50 1.45
C ALA A 53 21.66 -10.76 2.84
N VAL A 54 20.83 -11.09 3.83
CA VAL A 54 21.30 -11.47 5.17
C VAL A 54 22.15 -12.73 5.11
N GLU A 55 21.67 -13.78 4.44
CA GLU A 55 22.42 -15.03 4.26
C GLU A 55 23.76 -14.80 3.55
N PHE A 56 23.80 -13.92 2.56
CA PHE A 56 25.03 -13.51 1.89
C PHE A 56 26.03 -12.90 2.88
N VAL A 57 25.62 -11.94 3.71
CA VAL A 57 26.50 -11.32 4.71
C VAL A 57 26.98 -12.34 5.75
N GLN A 58 26.11 -13.21 6.23
CA GLN A 58 26.50 -14.29 7.17
C GLN A 58 27.63 -15.14 6.60
N LYS A 59 27.49 -15.59 5.34
CA LYS A 59 28.49 -16.44 4.68
C LYS A 59 29.77 -15.68 4.35
N ALA A 60 29.65 -14.46 3.82
CA ALA A 60 30.79 -13.65 3.39
C ALA A 60 31.66 -13.20 4.56
N LYS A 61 31.06 -12.92 5.73
CA LYS A 61 31.75 -12.38 6.91
C LYS A 61 31.90 -13.35 8.07
N GLY A 62 31.26 -14.53 8.00
CA GLY A 62 31.27 -15.51 9.09
C GLY A 62 30.57 -15.02 10.36
N VAL A 63 29.54 -14.18 10.23
CA VAL A 63 28.80 -13.59 11.36
C VAL A 63 27.45 -14.27 11.58
N ASP A 64 26.88 -14.09 12.77
CA ASP A 64 25.55 -14.59 13.08
C ASP A 64 24.44 -13.81 12.36
N PHE A 65 23.21 -14.32 12.47
CA PHE A 65 22.04 -13.75 11.81
C PHE A 65 21.75 -12.31 12.25
N ASN A 66 21.89 -12.00 13.54
CA ASN A 66 21.55 -10.68 14.07
C ASN A 66 22.54 -9.64 13.58
N ALA A 67 23.83 -9.96 13.59
CA ALA A 67 24.88 -9.11 13.05
C ALA A 67 24.71 -8.87 11.54
N ALA A 68 24.40 -9.93 10.77
CA ALA A 68 24.14 -9.80 9.34
C ALA A 68 22.88 -8.97 9.04
N LEU A 69 21.79 -9.19 9.78
CA LEU A 69 20.56 -8.41 9.65
C LEU A 69 20.81 -6.93 9.96
N GLN A 70 21.53 -6.63 11.04
CA GLN A 70 21.89 -5.26 11.40
C GLN A 70 22.67 -4.58 10.28
N GLU A 71 23.62 -5.27 9.65
CA GLU A 71 24.38 -4.71 8.54
C GLU A 71 23.51 -4.42 7.31
N VAL A 72 22.66 -5.38 6.91
CA VAL A 72 21.70 -5.18 5.82
C VAL A 72 20.78 -3.98 6.09
N MET A 73 20.30 -3.84 7.34
CA MET A 73 19.47 -2.70 7.75
C MET A 73 20.23 -1.38 7.76
N GLN A 74 21.51 -1.36 8.12
CA GLN A 74 22.34 -0.15 8.06
C GLN A 74 22.53 0.32 6.62
N THR A 75 22.74 -0.61 5.69
CA THR A 75 22.78 -0.30 4.25
C THR A 75 21.44 0.23 3.77
N ALA A 76 20.33 -0.39 4.18
CA ALA A 76 18.97 0.04 3.86
C ALA A 76 18.62 1.45 4.40
N GLY A 77 19.17 1.78 5.56
CA GLY A 77 18.95 3.04 6.27
C GLY A 77 19.97 4.13 5.95
N SER A 78 20.94 3.89 5.05
CA SER A 78 21.93 4.89 4.65
C SER A 78 21.26 6.02 3.84
N PRO A 79 21.05 7.22 4.42
CA PRO A 79 20.16 8.24 3.84
C PRO A 79 20.70 8.90 2.58
N SER A 80 21.88 8.54 2.10
CA SER A 80 22.42 9.07 0.84
C SER A 80 22.09 8.19 -0.36
N GLN A 81 21.90 6.88 -0.16
CA GLN A 81 21.77 5.92 -1.26
C GLN A 81 20.32 5.51 -1.51
N THR A 82 19.48 5.43 -0.47
CA THR A 82 18.09 4.97 -0.58
C THR A 82 17.05 6.10 -0.51
N ARG A 83 17.48 7.35 -0.29
CA ARG A 83 16.60 8.49 -0.01
C ARG A 83 15.52 8.73 -1.06
N ILE A 84 15.85 8.61 -2.33
CA ILE A 84 14.89 8.83 -3.40
C ILE A 84 13.70 7.87 -3.30
N TYR A 85 13.96 6.62 -2.92
CA TYR A 85 12.92 5.63 -2.68
C TYR A 85 12.14 5.96 -1.40
N ASP A 86 12.81 6.37 -0.34
CA ASP A 86 12.15 6.76 0.91
C ASP A 86 11.22 7.95 0.75
N ASP A 87 11.65 8.98 0.02
CA ASP A 87 10.83 10.16 -0.27
C ASP A 87 9.58 9.77 -1.09
N GLN A 88 9.74 8.91 -2.11
CA GLN A 88 8.61 8.40 -2.90
C GLN A 88 7.66 7.50 -2.09
N LEU A 89 8.19 6.62 -1.25
CA LEU A 89 7.39 5.76 -0.37
C LEU A 89 6.60 6.59 0.65
N ASN A 90 7.22 7.62 1.23
CA ASN A 90 6.56 8.53 2.14
C ASN A 90 5.43 9.32 1.44
N GLU A 91 5.68 9.83 0.23
CA GLU A 91 4.66 10.54 -0.54
C GLU A 91 3.48 9.62 -0.89
N LEU A 92 3.75 8.41 -1.39
CA LEU A 92 2.71 7.43 -1.71
C LEU A 92 1.98 6.96 -0.46
N GLY A 93 2.68 6.74 0.65
CA GLY A 93 2.10 6.38 1.94
C GLY A 93 1.14 7.44 2.48
N ALA A 94 1.49 8.72 2.33
CA ALA A 94 0.59 9.83 2.67
C ALA A 94 -0.68 9.81 1.81
N LYS A 95 -0.55 9.64 0.49
CA LYS A 95 -1.70 9.54 -0.43
C LYS A 95 -2.60 8.35 -0.10
N ILE A 96 -2.02 7.19 0.23
CA ILE A 96 -2.76 5.99 0.66
C ILE A 96 -3.54 6.27 1.95
N LYS A 97 -2.93 6.95 2.93
CA LYS A 97 -3.56 7.29 4.21
C LYS A 97 -4.74 8.24 4.05
N GLU A 98 -4.67 9.14 3.08
CA GLU A 98 -5.71 10.14 2.78
C GLU A 98 -6.77 9.65 1.79
N ALA A 99 -6.54 8.50 1.13
CA ALA A 99 -7.46 7.94 0.16
C ALA A 99 -8.81 7.59 0.81
N LYS A 100 -9.89 7.85 0.07
CA LYS A 100 -11.24 7.46 0.47
C LYS A 100 -11.54 6.05 -0.02
N HIS A 101 -12.55 5.45 0.60
CA HIS A 101 -12.99 4.07 0.32
C HIS A 101 -14.49 4.01 0.02
N ASP A 102 -15.11 5.15 -0.25
CA ASP A 102 -16.56 5.34 -0.27
C ASP A 102 -17.23 4.95 -1.60
N SER A 103 -16.45 4.45 -2.56
CA SER A 103 -16.96 4.02 -3.87
C SER A 103 -16.03 2.98 -4.53
N PRO A 104 -16.54 2.20 -5.49
CA PRO A 104 -15.72 1.30 -6.30
C PRO A 104 -14.50 1.99 -6.92
N GLN A 105 -14.70 3.19 -7.49
CA GLN A 105 -13.64 3.98 -8.11
C GLN A 105 -12.59 4.41 -7.08
N ALA A 106 -13.01 4.78 -5.87
CA ALA A 106 -12.08 5.14 -4.80
C ALA A 106 -11.25 3.93 -4.34
N CYS A 107 -11.84 2.74 -4.26
CA CYS A 107 -11.13 1.50 -3.95
C CYS A 107 -10.13 1.09 -5.05
N GLU A 108 -10.46 1.30 -6.32
CA GLU A 108 -9.54 1.06 -7.45
C GLU A 108 -8.34 2.01 -7.41
N GLU A 109 -8.57 3.31 -7.16
CA GLU A 109 -7.48 4.28 -7.02
C GLU A 109 -6.63 4.02 -5.76
N LEU A 110 -7.24 3.59 -4.64
CA LEU A 110 -6.49 3.12 -3.48
C LEU A 110 -5.59 1.94 -3.86
N LEU A 111 -6.13 0.93 -4.54
CA LEU A 111 -5.36 -0.25 -4.94
C LEU A 111 -4.19 0.14 -5.86
N LYS A 112 -4.42 1.07 -6.79
CA LYS A 112 -3.38 1.59 -7.67
C LYS A 112 -2.26 2.29 -6.90
N LEU A 113 -2.60 3.14 -5.92
CA LEU A 113 -1.60 3.77 -5.04
C LEU A 113 -0.82 2.72 -4.25
N GLN A 114 -1.48 1.70 -3.72
CA GLN A 114 -0.83 0.60 -3.00
C GLN A 114 0.11 -0.21 -3.90
N ARG A 115 -0.27 -0.46 -5.16
CA ARG A 115 0.59 -1.09 -6.18
C ARG A 115 1.81 -0.24 -6.50
N GLN A 116 1.66 1.07 -6.66
CA GLN A 116 2.78 1.98 -6.86
C GLN A 116 3.73 1.97 -5.66
N HIS A 117 3.19 2.05 -4.45
CA HIS A 117 3.99 1.99 -3.22
C HIS A 117 4.74 0.65 -3.11
N ALA A 118 4.07 -0.46 -3.41
CA ALA A 118 4.70 -1.77 -3.41
C ALA A 118 5.82 -1.87 -4.46
N HIS A 119 5.62 -1.32 -5.66
CA HIS A 119 6.62 -1.30 -6.72
C HIS A 119 7.88 -0.54 -6.32
N VAL A 120 7.74 0.70 -5.82
CA VAL A 120 8.88 1.48 -5.30
C VAL A 120 9.58 0.73 -4.15
N GLY A 121 8.81 0.05 -3.29
CA GLY A 121 9.37 -0.77 -2.22
C GLY A 121 10.18 -1.96 -2.74
N GLN A 122 9.73 -2.62 -3.81
CA GLN A 122 10.48 -3.67 -4.49
C GLN A 122 11.78 -3.13 -5.10
N GLU A 123 11.74 -1.97 -5.77
CA GLU A 123 12.94 -1.35 -6.35
C GLU A 123 13.96 -1.01 -5.26
N LYS A 124 13.52 -0.41 -4.15
CA LYS A 124 14.36 -0.13 -2.99
C LYS A 124 15.05 -1.39 -2.46
N ILE A 125 14.29 -2.47 -2.27
CA ILE A 125 14.84 -3.73 -1.77
C ILE A 125 15.81 -4.34 -2.76
N GLY A 126 15.48 -4.36 -4.05
CA GLY A 126 16.39 -4.84 -5.09
C GLY A 126 17.70 -4.06 -5.11
N PHE A 127 17.64 -2.74 -4.95
CA PHE A 127 18.82 -1.89 -4.82
C PHE A 127 19.66 -2.22 -3.57
N ILE A 128 19.03 -2.38 -2.40
CA ILE A 128 19.72 -2.77 -1.16
C ILE A 128 20.42 -4.12 -1.32
N VAL A 129 19.74 -5.11 -1.90
CA VAL A 129 20.31 -6.44 -2.13
C VAL A 129 21.57 -6.31 -2.98
N LYS A 130 21.50 -5.59 -4.11
CA LYS A 130 22.66 -5.37 -4.99
C LYS A 130 23.82 -4.67 -4.30
N LEU A 131 23.53 -3.66 -3.46
CA LEU A 131 24.55 -2.96 -2.68
C LEU A 131 25.25 -3.91 -1.70
N VAL A 132 24.47 -4.75 -1.00
CA VAL A 132 24.99 -5.70 0.00
C VAL A 132 25.78 -6.82 -0.67
N THR A 133 25.27 -7.38 -1.76
CA THR A 133 25.88 -8.52 -2.45
C THR A 133 27.01 -8.13 -3.39
N GLY A 134 27.11 -6.84 -3.74
CA GLY A 134 28.09 -6.34 -4.70
C GLY A 134 27.80 -6.77 -6.15
N GLU A 135 26.58 -7.18 -6.48
CA GLU A 135 26.20 -7.62 -7.83
C GLU A 135 26.40 -6.53 -8.91
N ASP A 136 26.44 -5.25 -8.55
CA ASP A 136 26.82 -4.17 -9.49
C ASP A 136 28.35 -4.01 -9.66
N SER A 137 29.15 -4.58 -8.76
CA SER A 137 30.62 -4.45 -8.72
C SER A 137 31.35 -5.61 -9.39
N ALA A 138 30.70 -6.75 -9.61
CA ALA A 138 31.29 -7.95 -10.20
C ALA A 138 31.40 -7.92 -11.74
N ALA A 139 30.94 -6.83 -12.38
CA ALA A 139 30.97 -6.64 -13.85
C ALA A 139 32.06 -5.67 -14.33
N ARG A 140 33.10 -5.39 -13.54
CA ARG A 140 34.25 -4.56 -13.94
C ARG A 140 35.58 -5.28 -13.75
#